data_AF-A0A940ZSE2-F1
#
_entry.id   AF-A0A940ZSE2-F1
#
_cell.length_a   1.000
_cell.length_b   1.000
_cell.length_c   1.000
_cell.angle_alpha   90.00
_cell.angle_beta   90.00
_cell.angle_gamma   90.00
#
_symmetry.space_group_name_H-M   'P 1'
#
loop_
_entity.id
_entity.type
_entity.pdbx_description
1 polymer ?
#
loop_
_entity_poly.entity_id
_entity_poly.type
_entity_poly.pdbx_seq_one_letter_code
_entity_poly.pdbx_strand_id
1 'polypeptide(L)'
;MEISLTIIVITSILVTLILDRVFKKKRYMKYIPIIIMIPFMIYYFITMRSASSEGFKALGKFVMGLFFLTAILSSIITSITADIYHNRRKLK
;
A
#
# COMPACT_ATOMS: atom_id res chain seq x y z
N MET A 1 12.07 14.36 -0.06
CA MET A 1 11.39 13.22 -0.71
C MET A 1 11.57 11.93 0.09
N GLU A 2 12.78 11.64 0.58
CA GLU A 2 13.06 10.42 1.37
C GLU A 2 12.20 10.29 2.64
N ILE A 3 12.09 11.36 3.44
CA ILE A 3 11.28 11.37 4.68
C ILE A 3 9.81 11.02 4.41
N SER A 4 9.22 11.55 3.33
CA SER A 4 7.84 11.29 2.95
C SER A 4 7.61 9.81 2.61
N LEU A 5 8.54 9.20 1.88
CA LEU A 5 8.50 7.77 1.56
C LEU A 5 8.60 6.91 2.82
N THR A 6 9.49 7.26 3.75
CA THR A 6 9.63 6.56 5.03
C THR A 6 8.34 6.59 5.84
N ILE A 7 7.68 7.75 5.93
CA ILE A 7 6.40 7.89 6.65
C ILE A 7 5.31 7.02 6.01
N ILE A 8 5.23 7.01 4.67
CA ILE A 8 4.26 6.19 3.93
C ILE A 8 4.49 4.70 4.19
N VAL A 9 5.75 4.25 4.16
CA VAL A 9 6.11 2.85 4.42
C VAL A 9 5.75 2.46 5.85
N ILE A 10 6.14 3.26 6.85
CA ILE A 10 5.84 2.99 8.26
C ILE A 10 4.33 2.92 8.49
N THR A 11 3.58 3.87 7.94
CA THR A 11 2.12 3.92 8.09
C THR A 11 1.46 2.73 7.42
N SER A 12 1.90 2.36 6.21
CA SER A 12 1.42 1.20 5.46
C SER A 12 1.66 -0.11 6.23
N ILE A 13 2.85 -0.28 6.82
CA ILE A 13 3.20 -1.43 7.67
C ILE A 13 2.32 -1.46 8.92
N LEU A 14 2.17 -0.33 9.61
CA LEU A 14 1.34 -0.23 10.82
C LEU A 14 -0.12 -0.61 10.55
N VAL A 15 -0.71 -0.06 9.48
CA VAL A 15 -2.10 -0.38 9.09
C VAL A 15 -2.24 -1.87 8.78
N THR A 16 -1.30 -2.44 8.03
CA THR A 16 -1.29 -3.87 7.68
C THR A 16 -1.20 -4.76 8.93
N LEU A 17 -0.31 -4.42 9.87
CA LEU A 17 -0.14 -5.16 11.12
C LEU A 17 -1.35 -5.02 12.07
N ILE A 18 -1.96 -3.84 12.13
CA ILE A 18 -3.18 -3.61 12.91
C ILE A 18 -4.31 -4.48 12.33
N LEU A 19 -4.50 -4.48 11.01
CA LEU A 19 -5.52 -5.32 10.38
C LEU A 19 -5.27 -6.81 10.60
N ASP A 20 -4.02 -7.27 10.51
CA ASP A 20 -3.66 -8.66 10.84
C ASP A 20 -4.05 -9.01 12.29
N ARG A 21 -3.73 -8.13 13.24
CA ARG A 21 -4.02 -8.36 14.67
C ARG A 21 -5.51 -8.28 15.03
N VAL A 22 -6.27 -7.39 14.39
CA VAL A 22 -7.71 -7.24 14.63
C VAL A 22 -8.47 -8.41 14.03
N PHE A 23 -8.07 -8.87 12.85
CA PHE A 23 -8.78 -9.91 12.10
C PHE A 23 -8.09 -11.27 12.11
N LYS A 24 -7.56 -11.69 13.27
CA LYS A 24 -6.85 -12.98 13.47
C LYS A 24 -7.53 -14.22 12.87
N LYS A 25 -8.87 -14.21 12.75
CA LYS A 25 -9.65 -15.32 12.17
C LYS A 25 -9.72 -15.31 10.64
N LYS A 26 -9.56 -14.15 9.98
CA LYS A 26 -9.74 -14.00 8.52
C LYS A 26 -8.44 -13.55 7.86
N ARG A 27 -7.65 -14.53 7.37
CA ARG A 27 -6.36 -14.30 6.68
C ARG A 27 -6.43 -13.26 5.55
N TYR A 28 -7.55 -13.19 4.83
CA TYR A 28 -7.73 -12.30 3.69
C TYR A 28 -7.87 -10.82 4.06
N MET A 29 -8.16 -10.46 5.31
CA MET A 29 -8.45 -9.07 5.67
C MET A 29 -7.22 -8.17 5.59
N LYS A 30 -6.01 -8.73 5.68
CA LYS A 30 -4.74 -8.00 5.52
C LYS A 30 -4.54 -7.42 4.12
N TYR A 31 -5.26 -7.95 3.11
CA TYR A 31 -5.16 -7.52 1.73
C TYR A 31 -6.16 -6.41 1.36
N ILE A 32 -7.13 -6.11 2.23
CA ILE A 32 -8.14 -5.07 1.99
C ILE A 32 -7.50 -3.70 1.69
N PRO A 33 -6.48 -3.22 2.45
CA PRO A 33 -5.83 -1.95 2.16
C PRO A 33 -5.20 -1.93 0.76
N ILE A 34 -4.58 -3.03 0.35
CA ILE A 34 -3.96 -3.19 -0.97
C ILE A 34 -5.02 -3.11 -2.07
N ILE A 35 -6.12 -3.85 -1.92
CA ILE A 35 -7.23 -3.87 -2.88
C ILE A 35 -7.83 -2.47 -3.05
N ILE A 36 -7.93 -1.69 -1.97
CA ILE A 36 -8.43 -0.31 -2.02
C ILE A 36 -7.40 0.63 -2.65
N MET A 37 -6.10 0.48 -2.34
CA MET A 37 -5.05 1.38 -2.84
C MET A 37 -4.77 1.23 -4.34
N ILE A 38 -4.92 0.03 -4.91
CA ILE A 38 -4.70 -0.23 -6.34
C ILE A 38 -5.57 0.66 -7.26
N PRO A 39 -6.90 0.75 -7.11
CA PRO A 39 -7.72 1.62 -7.96
C PRO A 39 -7.38 3.10 -7.78
N PHE A 40 -6.97 3.56 -6.59
CA PHE A 40 -6.47 4.92 -6.41
C PHE A 40 -5.17 5.16 -7.18
N MET A 41 -4.21 4.23 -7.11
CA MET A 41 -2.98 4.29 -7.90
C MET A 41 -3.28 4.40 -9.40
N ILE A 42 -4.16 3.53 -9.91
CA ILE A 42 -4.59 3.53 -11.32
C ILE A 42 -5.27 4.85 -11.67
N TYR A 43 -6.16 5.36 -10.82
CA TYR A 43 -6.83 6.64 -11.02
C TYR A 43 -5.83 7.80 -11.17
N TYR A 44 -4.81 7.89 -10.31
CA TYR A 44 -3.79 8.93 -10.40
C TYR A 44 -2.95 8.81 -11.67
N PHE A 45 -2.61 7.59 -12.11
CA PHE A 45 -1.88 7.38 -13.38
C PHE A 45 -2.72 7.71 -14.63
N ILE A 46 -4.01 7.35 -14.63
CA ILE A 46 -4.91 7.67 -15.76
C ILE A 46 -5.12 9.18 -15.84
N THR A 47 -5.47 9.81 -14.71
CA THR A 47 -5.77 11.24 -14.68
C THR A 47 -4.54 12.14 -14.82
N MET A 48 -3.32 11.59 -14.69
CA MET A 48 -2.08 12.25 -15.09
C MET A 48 -2.06 12.53 -16.60
N ARG A 49 -2.47 11.56 -17.44
CA ARG A 49 -2.46 11.71 -18.89
C ARG A 49 -3.48 12.74 -19.39
N SER A 50 -4.57 12.93 -18.65
CA SER A 50 -5.61 13.92 -18.98
C SER A 50 -5.29 15.35 -18.54
N ALA A 51 -4.20 15.59 -17.82
CA ALA A 51 -3.83 16.91 -17.28
C ALA A 51 -2.96 17.74 -18.25
N SER A 52 -3.32 17.76 -19.55
CA SER A 52 -2.50 18.32 -20.63
C SER A 52 -2.24 19.83 -20.55
N SER A 53 -3.00 20.58 -19.74
CA SER A 53 -2.86 22.05 -19.62
C SER A 53 -1.98 22.52 -18.46
N GLU A 54 -1.60 21.66 -17.50
CA GLU A 54 -0.84 22.04 -16.30
C GLU A 54 0.25 21.00 -15.99
N GLY A 55 1.46 21.19 -16.51
CA GLY A 55 2.58 20.25 -16.35
C GLY A 55 2.94 19.93 -14.88
N PHE A 56 2.79 20.89 -13.97
CA PHE A 56 3.02 20.68 -12.53
C PHE A 56 1.96 19.77 -11.89
N LYS A 57 0.71 19.85 -12.34
CA LYS A 57 -0.39 19.01 -11.84
C LYS A 57 -0.26 17.56 -12.32
N ALA A 58 0.22 17.37 -13.55
CA ALA A 58 0.57 16.04 -14.05
C ALA A 58 1.69 15.41 -13.20
N LEU A 59 2.74 16.18 -12.88
CA LEU A 59 3.83 15.72 -12.01
C LEU A 59 3.33 15.36 -10.60
N GLY A 60 2.47 16.17 -9.99
CA GLY A 60 1.89 15.88 -8.67
C GLY A 60 1.10 14.56 -8.67
N LYS A 61 0.29 14.31 -9.71
CA LYS A 61 -0.44 13.04 -9.86
C LYS A 61 0.49 11.84 -10.06
N PHE A 62 1.57 12.01 -10.81
CA PHE A 62 2.59 10.98 -10.98
C PHE A 62 3.24 10.59 -9.65
N VAL A 63 3.68 11.58 -8.88
CA VAL A 63 4.29 11.35 -7.55
C VAL A 63 3.29 10.68 -6.61
N MET A 64 2.02 11.09 -6.65
CA MET A 64 0.97 10.45 -5.84
C MET A 64 0.77 8.98 -6.23
N GLY A 65 0.78 8.66 -7.52
CA GLY A 65 0.75 7.28 -8.02
C GLY A 65 1.93 6.45 -7.51
N LEU A 66 3.14 7.02 -7.51
CA LEU A 66 4.33 6.36 -6.96
C LEU A 66 4.22 6.12 -5.45
N PHE A 67 3.65 7.05 -4.69
CA PHE A 67 3.40 6.87 -3.25
C PHE A 67 2.45 5.71 -2.97
N PHE A 68 1.37 5.60 -3.73
CA PHE A 68 0.47 4.43 -3.63
C PHE A 68 1.19 3.14 -4.00
N LEU A 69 2.01 3.14 -5.05
CA LEU A 69 2.80 1.97 -5.46
C LEU A 69 3.74 1.51 -4.33
N THR A 70 4.49 2.44 -3.74
CA THR A 70 5.39 2.14 -2.61
C THR A 70 4.62 1.59 -1.41
N ALA A 71 3.48 2.19 -1.08
CA ALA A 71 2.63 1.73 0.02
C ALA A 71 2.08 0.31 -0.23
N ILE A 72 1.66 0.02 -1.46
CA ILE A 72 1.17 -1.31 -1.87
C ILE A 72 2.27 -2.35 -1.74
N LEU A 73 3.47 -2.08 -2.28
CA LEU A 73 4.60 -3.01 -2.22
C LEU A 73 4.98 -3.33 -0.77
N SER A 74 5.10 -2.33 0.10
CA SER A 74 5.43 -2.55 1.51
C SER A 74 4.34 -3.33 2.24
N SER A 75 3.06 -3.04 1.97
CA SER A 75 1.91 -3.78 2.54
C SER A 75 1.87 -5.24 2.09
N ILE A 76 2.15 -5.54 0.81
CA ILE A 76 2.18 -6.90 0.27
C ILE A 76 3.29 -7.71 0.94
N ILE A 77 4.52 -7.16 0.96
CA ILE A 77 5.66 -7.83 1.59
C ILE A 77 5.35 -8.13 3.05
N THR A 78 4.84 -7.15 3.79
CA THR A 78 4.45 -7.31 5.20
C THR A 78 3.39 -8.38 5.39
N SER A 79 2.35 -8.40 4.54
CA SER A 79 1.28 -9.41 4.61
C SER A 79 1.81 -10.83 4.37
N ILE A 80 2.69 -11.01 3.37
CA ILE A 80 3.32 -12.30 3.07
C ILE A 80 4.21 -12.75 4.24
N THR A 81 5.06 -11.85 4.76
CA THR A 81 5.92 -12.16 5.91
C THR A 81 5.10 -12.55 7.14
N ALA A 82 4.02 -11.82 7.42
CA ALA A 82 3.11 -12.12 8.52
C ALA A 82 2.45 -13.50 8.35
N ASP A 83 2.04 -13.87 7.14
CA ASP A 83 1.44 -15.18 6.86
C ASP A 83 2.45 -16.33 7.02
N ILE A 84 3.70 -16.16 6.56
CA ILE A 84 4.78 -17.14 6.80
C ILE A 84 5.03 -17.31 8.30
N TYR A 85 5.11 -16.20 9.05
CA TYR A 85 5.32 -16.24 10.50
C TYR A 85 4.16 -16.95 11.22
N HIS A 86 2.92 -16.66 10.84
CA HIS A 86 1.74 -17.27 11.45
C HIS A 86 1.65 -18.78 11.14
N ASN A 87 2.03 -19.22 9.93
CA ASN A 87 2.07 -20.64 9.58
C ASN A 87 3.15 -21.40 10.36
N ARG A 88 4.34 -20.79 10.58
CA ARG A 88 5.41 -21.36 11.41
C ARG A 88 4.95 -21.56 12.87
N ARG A 89 4.13 -20.65 13.40
CA ARG A 89 3.58 -20.74 14.77
C ARG A 89 2.49 -21.78 14.96
N LYS A 90 1.82 -22.25 13.89
CA LYS A 90 0.81 -23.33 13.97
C LYS A 90 1.42 -24.74 13.95
N LEU A 91 2.69 -24.86 13.57
CA LEU A 91 3.44 -26.13 13.49
C LEU A 91 4.27 -26.41 14.75
N LYS A 92 4.29 -25.49 15.71
CA LYS A 92 4.83 -25.66 17.07
C LYS A 92 3.67 -25.75 18.04
#